data_AF-A0A326GFB7-F1
#
_entry.id   AF-A0A326GFB7-F1
#
_cell.length_a   1.000
_cell.length_b   1.000
_cell.length_c   1.000
_cell.angle_alpha   90.00
_cell.angle_beta   90.00
_cell.angle_gamma   90.00
#
_symmetry.space_group_name_H-M   'P 1'
#
loop_
_entity.id
_entity.type
_entity.pdbx_description
1 polymer ?
#
loop_
_entity_poly.entity_id
_entity_poly.type
_entity_poly.pdbx_seq_one_letter_code
_entity_poly.pdbx_strand_id
1 'polypeptide(L)'
;MHSGMKISRFIWLVLAIGAGVFAVGGSWYAYSPRLAIAALSDWEAAPEELLAFYDRPRVRAAFERQMLPQVDTYGPPYTKDVVLDAMSDPRAVRMFVNEPYGEWQFAAAAGLPEDFPDREPAGSMPRIMETTDSWSFDWSGPNKIVATPSGRNETSGNSYRFERDGLIWRLVAIDLTVLVR
;
A
#
# COMPACT_ATOMS: atom_id res chain seq x y z
N MET A 1 -41.78 45.09 13.94
CA MET A 1 -41.44 43.66 14.14
C MET A 1 -41.12 43.02 12.80
N HIS A 2 -39.90 43.16 12.29
CA HIS A 2 -39.45 42.51 11.05
C HIS A 2 -37.99 42.10 11.20
N SER A 3 -37.73 41.05 11.99
CA SER A 3 -36.44 40.36 12.02
C SER A 3 -36.64 38.97 12.62
N GLY A 4 -37.01 38.01 11.77
CA GLY A 4 -37.19 36.61 12.19
C GLY A 4 -37.12 35.64 11.02
N MET A 5 -37.51 36.08 9.82
CA MET A 5 -37.58 35.23 8.63
C MET A 5 -36.24 35.06 7.87
N LYS A 6 -35.20 35.86 8.19
CA LYS A 6 -33.88 35.78 7.53
C LYS A 6 -32.92 34.79 8.22
N ILE A 7 -33.01 34.67 9.55
CA ILE A 7 -32.13 33.79 10.34
C ILE A 7 -32.45 32.31 10.09
N SER A 8 -33.73 31.96 9.98
CA SER A 8 -34.18 30.58 9.70
C SER A 8 -33.68 30.04 8.36
N ARG A 9 -33.79 30.82 7.27
CA ARG A 9 -33.30 30.42 5.94
C ARG A 9 -31.77 30.31 5.89
N PHE A 10 -31.06 31.14 6.65
CA PHE A 10 -29.60 31.08 6.75
C PHE A 10 -29.14 29.82 7.49
N ILE A 11 -29.81 29.44 8.60
CA ILE A 11 -29.52 28.20 9.34
C ILE A 11 -29.78 26.96 8.46
N TRP A 12 -30.87 26.95 7.69
CA TRP A 12 -31.16 25.88 6.73
C TRP A 12 -30.12 25.78 5.60
N LEU A 13 -29.64 26.93 5.11
CA LEU A 13 -28.59 26.96 4.09
C LEU A 13 -27.26 26.43 4.64
N VAL A 14 -26.87 26.85 5.85
CA VAL A 14 -25.63 26.38 6.51
C VAL A 14 -25.70 24.90 6.84
N LEU A 15 -26.86 24.40 7.30
CA LEU A 15 -27.07 22.97 7.52
C LEU A 15 -27.05 22.16 6.22
N ALA A 16 -27.64 22.68 5.13
CA ALA A 16 -27.61 22.02 3.83
C ALA A 16 -26.21 22.00 3.22
N ILE A 17 -25.45 23.09 3.34
CA ILE A 17 -24.04 23.15 2.93
C ILE A 17 -23.19 22.23 3.80
N GLY A 18 -23.37 22.26 5.12
CA GLY A 18 -22.69 21.36 6.04
C GLY A 18 -22.96 19.89 5.71
N ALA A 19 -24.23 19.50 5.56
CA ALA A 19 -24.62 18.16 5.15
C ALA A 19 -24.08 17.77 3.77
N GLY A 20 -24.06 18.70 2.81
CA GLY A 20 -23.45 18.50 1.49
C GLY A 20 -21.93 18.27 1.56
N VAL A 21 -21.21 19.06 2.36
CA VAL A 21 -19.76 18.93 2.57
C VAL A 21 -19.44 17.62 3.31
N PHE A 22 -20.23 17.22 4.31
CA PHE A 22 -20.06 15.93 5.00
C PHE A 22 -20.41 14.75 4.10
N ALA A 23 -21.47 14.83 3.31
CA ALA A 23 -21.85 13.78 2.38
C ALA A 23 -20.79 13.61 1.28
N VAL A 24 -20.29 14.71 0.70
CA VAL A 24 -19.25 14.67 -0.34
C VAL A 24 -17.89 14.27 0.24
N GLY A 25 -17.50 14.81 1.39
CA GLY A 25 -16.22 14.50 2.05
C GLY A 25 -16.16 13.09 2.65
N GLY A 26 -17.25 12.63 3.29
CA GLY A 26 -17.37 11.27 3.82
C GLY A 26 -17.47 10.22 2.71
N SER A 27 -18.22 10.53 1.64
CA SER A 27 -18.24 9.69 0.44
C SER A 27 -16.85 9.61 -0.20
N TRP A 28 -16.12 10.73 -0.30
CA TRP A 28 -14.77 10.72 -0.85
C TRP A 28 -13.80 9.82 -0.08
N TYR A 29 -13.89 9.80 1.25
CA TYR A 29 -13.06 8.92 2.08
C TYR A 29 -13.42 7.44 1.90
N ALA A 30 -14.72 7.10 1.88
CA ALA A 30 -15.21 5.73 1.66
C ALA A 30 -14.99 5.23 0.22
N TYR A 31 -14.97 6.13 -0.77
CA TYR A 31 -14.69 5.83 -2.16
C TYR A 31 -13.21 5.95 -2.52
N SER A 32 -12.31 6.03 -1.53
CA SER A 32 -10.87 6.09 -1.78
C SER A 32 -10.15 4.78 -1.44
N PRO A 33 -8.97 4.52 -2.03
CA PRO A 33 -8.18 3.35 -1.69
C PRO A 33 -7.60 3.37 -0.26
N ARG A 34 -7.87 4.41 0.55
CA ARG A 34 -7.35 4.52 1.92
C ARG A 34 -7.80 3.39 2.83
N LEU A 35 -9.06 2.95 2.69
CA LEU A 35 -9.56 1.82 3.49
C LEU A 35 -8.81 0.53 3.12
N ALA A 36 -8.52 0.32 1.84
CA ALA A 36 -7.74 -0.81 1.40
C ALA A 36 -6.29 -0.73 1.91
N ILE A 37 -5.64 0.43 1.84
CA ILE A 37 -4.30 0.64 2.43
C ILE A 37 -4.30 0.39 3.94
N ALA A 38 -5.27 0.93 4.67
CA ALA A 38 -5.36 0.76 6.13
C ALA A 38 -5.55 -0.71 6.51
N ALA A 39 -6.41 -1.42 5.79
CA ALA A 39 -6.60 -2.87 5.98
C ALA A 39 -5.32 -3.65 5.65
N LEU A 40 -4.62 -3.29 4.57
CA LEU A 40 -3.36 -3.92 4.18
C LEU A 40 -2.21 -3.64 5.17
N SER A 41 -2.26 -2.54 5.92
CA SER A 41 -1.27 -2.23 6.97
C SER A 41 -1.53 -2.92 8.30
N ASP A 42 -2.68 -3.57 8.48
CA ASP A 42 -3.08 -4.15 9.77
C ASP A 42 -2.20 -5.35 10.17
N TRP A 43 -1.49 -5.19 11.30
CA TRP A 43 -0.62 -6.22 11.86
C TRP A 43 -1.38 -7.36 12.54
N GLU A 44 -2.59 -7.08 13.01
CA GLU A 44 -3.44 -8.04 13.71
C GLU A 44 -4.30 -8.87 12.74
N ALA A 45 -4.49 -8.37 11.52
CA ALA A 45 -5.23 -9.09 10.48
C ALA A 45 -4.50 -10.38 10.08
N ALA A 46 -5.27 -11.47 9.93
CA ALA A 46 -4.74 -12.73 9.44
C ALA A 46 -4.32 -12.58 7.95
N PRO A 47 -3.22 -13.22 7.50
CA PRO A 47 -2.76 -13.12 6.11
C PRO A 47 -3.84 -13.41 5.07
N GLU A 48 -4.74 -14.35 5.35
CA GLU A 48 -5.82 -14.76 4.46
C GLU A 48 -6.87 -13.67 4.28
N GLU A 49 -7.09 -12.83 5.29
CA GLU A 49 -8.04 -11.71 5.23
C GLU A 49 -7.54 -10.60 4.31
N LEU A 50 -6.22 -10.41 4.24
CA LEU A 50 -5.59 -9.40 3.39
C LEU A 50 -5.85 -9.68 1.90
N LEU A 51 -6.05 -10.94 1.49
CA LEU A 51 -6.34 -11.34 0.11
C LEU A 51 -7.63 -10.71 -0.45
N ALA A 52 -8.54 -10.23 0.40
CA ALA A 52 -9.73 -9.51 -0.05
C ALA A 52 -9.40 -8.10 -0.62
N PHE A 53 -8.25 -7.54 -0.23
CA PHE A 53 -7.86 -6.16 -0.50
C PHE A 53 -6.81 -6.01 -1.61
N TYR A 54 -6.33 -7.11 -2.20
CA TYR A 54 -5.43 -7.06 -3.34
C TYR A 54 -5.62 -8.24 -4.30
N ASP A 55 -5.25 -8.01 -5.55
CA ASP A 55 -5.21 -9.04 -6.59
C ASP A 55 -3.79 -9.63 -6.65
N ARG A 56 -3.60 -10.79 -6.01
CA ARG A 56 -2.30 -11.44 -5.92
C ARG A 56 -1.66 -11.72 -7.29
N PRO A 57 -2.34 -12.33 -8.28
CA PRO A 57 -1.77 -12.51 -9.62
C PRO A 57 -1.29 -11.21 -10.27
N ARG A 58 -2.05 -10.13 -10.13
CA ARG A 58 -1.68 -8.84 -10.76
C ARG A 58 -0.53 -8.14 -10.04
N VAL A 59 -0.51 -8.20 -8.70
CA VAL A 59 0.61 -7.71 -7.90
C VAL A 59 1.88 -8.49 -8.23
N ARG A 60 1.80 -9.82 -8.31
CA ARG A 60 2.92 -10.69 -8.72
C ARG A 60 3.44 -10.30 -10.10
N ALA A 61 2.55 -10.15 -11.09
CA ALA A 61 2.92 -9.73 -12.45
C ALA A 61 3.51 -8.31 -12.48
N ALA A 62 3.10 -7.43 -11.57
CA ALA A 62 3.70 -6.10 -11.44
C ALA A 62 5.14 -6.18 -10.91
N PHE A 63 5.42 -7.03 -9.92
CA PHE A 63 6.81 -7.26 -9.48
C PHE A 63 7.68 -7.86 -10.56
N GLU A 64 7.16 -8.83 -11.32
CA GLU A 64 7.90 -9.45 -12.42
C GLU A 64 8.35 -8.44 -13.48
N ARG A 65 7.50 -7.48 -13.84
CA ARG A 65 7.86 -6.40 -14.79
C ARG A 65 8.97 -5.48 -14.28
N GLN A 66 9.28 -5.50 -12.98
CA GLN A 66 10.28 -4.66 -12.32
C GLN A 66 11.57 -5.44 -12.01
N MET A 67 11.60 -6.74 -12.29
CA MET A 67 12.79 -7.58 -12.13
C MET A 67 13.78 -7.36 -13.27
N LEU A 68 15.05 -7.22 -12.90
CA LEU A 68 16.13 -7.23 -13.88
C LEU A 68 16.40 -8.66 -14.39
N PRO A 69 17.02 -8.81 -15.58
CA PRO A 69 17.31 -10.12 -16.17
C PRO A 69 18.18 -11.05 -15.30
N GLN A 70 18.95 -10.51 -14.34
CA GLN A 70 19.77 -11.31 -13.43
C GLN A 70 18.93 -12.24 -12.55
N VAL A 71 17.69 -11.85 -12.22
CA VAL A 71 16.78 -12.65 -11.39
C VAL A 71 16.37 -13.95 -12.08
N ASP A 72 16.32 -13.97 -13.43
CA ASP A 72 16.02 -15.18 -14.20
C ASP A 72 17.09 -16.28 -14.03
N THR A 73 18.28 -15.92 -13.55
CA THR A 73 19.39 -16.87 -13.34
C THR A 73 19.43 -17.49 -11.95
N TYR A 74 18.50 -17.14 -11.06
CA TYR A 74 18.49 -17.68 -9.71
C TYR A 74 18.20 -19.18 -9.71
N GLY A 75 19.12 -19.94 -9.10
CA GLY A 75 18.95 -21.38 -8.89
C GLY A 75 18.19 -21.69 -7.59
N PRO A 76 17.77 -22.95 -7.40
CA PRO A 76 17.18 -23.38 -6.13
C PRO A 76 18.10 -23.08 -4.93
N PRO A 77 17.53 -22.70 -3.77
CA PRO A 77 16.10 -22.67 -3.49
C PRO A 77 15.40 -21.37 -3.95
N TYR A 78 16.12 -20.27 -4.17
CA TYR A 78 15.57 -18.93 -4.42
C TYR A 78 15.27 -18.65 -5.90
N THR A 79 14.57 -19.54 -6.60
CA THR A 79 14.22 -19.28 -8.03
C THR A 79 13.37 -18.01 -8.17
N LYS A 80 13.37 -17.41 -9.37
CA LYS A 80 12.54 -16.23 -9.68
C LYS A 80 11.08 -16.42 -9.25
N ASP A 81 10.50 -17.58 -9.53
CA ASP A 81 9.11 -17.86 -9.17
C ASP A 81 8.89 -17.88 -7.66
N VAL A 82 9.81 -18.46 -6.90
CA VAL A 82 9.77 -18.45 -5.44
C VAL A 82 9.83 -17.02 -4.91
N VAL A 83 10.72 -16.19 -5.46
CA VAL A 83 10.82 -14.78 -5.06
C VAL A 83 9.54 -14.02 -5.39
N LEU A 84 8.95 -14.22 -6.56
CA LEU A 84 7.69 -13.59 -6.96
C LEU A 84 6.51 -14.04 -6.09
N ASP A 85 6.46 -15.33 -5.75
CA ASP A 85 5.42 -15.89 -4.90
C ASP A 85 5.53 -15.36 -3.47
N ALA A 86 6.76 -15.20 -2.97
CA ALA A 86 7.05 -14.60 -1.66
C ALA A 86 6.73 -13.09 -1.63
N MET A 87 7.14 -12.32 -2.64
CA MET A 87 6.83 -10.88 -2.72
C MET A 87 5.33 -10.60 -2.82
N SER A 88 4.57 -11.50 -3.43
CA SER A 88 3.11 -11.39 -3.57
C SER A 88 2.32 -12.05 -2.44
N ASP A 89 2.99 -12.65 -1.46
CA ASP A 89 2.38 -13.22 -0.27
C ASP A 89 1.74 -12.10 0.59
N PRO A 90 0.60 -12.36 1.27
CA PRO A 90 -0.05 -11.32 2.07
C PRO A 90 0.84 -10.74 3.17
N ARG A 91 1.72 -11.56 3.77
CA ARG A 91 2.66 -11.11 4.81
C ARG A 91 3.65 -10.11 4.23
N ALA A 92 4.18 -10.40 3.03
CA ALA A 92 5.09 -9.50 2.32
C ALA A 92 4.38 -8.23 1.84
N VAL A 93 3.17 -8.34 1.29
CA VAL A 93 2.38 -7.16 0.86
C VAL A 93 2.15 -6.20 2.03
N ARG A 94 1.81 -6.72 3.23
CA ARG A 94 1.72 -5.91 4.44
C ARG A 94 3.04 -5.23 4.80
N MET A 95 4.17 -5.94 4.69
CA MET A 95 5.48 -5.34 4.90
C MET A 95 5.77 -4.22 3.89
N PHE A 96 5.45 -4.41 2.61
CA PHE A 96 5.61 -3.37 1.60
C PHE A 96 4.76 -2.12 1.87
N VAL A 97 3.61 -2.25 2.54
CA VAL A 97 2.76 -1.12 2.92
C VAL A 97 3.26 -0.44 4.20
N ASN A 98 3.70 -1.22 5.20
CA ASN A 98 4.20 -0.68 6.46
C ASN A 98 5.63 -0.12 6.38
N GLU A 99 6.45 -0.65 5.47
CA GLU A 99 7.85 -0.25 5.27
C GLU A 99 8.09 0.14 3.80
N PRO A 100 7.51 1.25 3.33
CA PRO A 100 7.48 1.62 1.91
C PRO A 100 8.83 2.05 1.32
N TYR A 101 9.90 2.06 2.13
CA TYR A 101 11.27 2.41 1.74
C TYR A 101 12.28 1.30 2.04
N GLY A 102 11.85 0.20 2.66
CA GLY A 102 12.73 -0.92 2.95
C GLY A 102 13.24 -1.57 1.66
N GLU A 103 14.45 -2.12 1.72
CA GLU A 103 14.94 -3.05 0.69
C GLU A 103 13.89 -4.17 0.52
N TRP A 104 13.44 -4.39 -0.73
CA TRP A 104 12.30 -5.28 -1.05
C TRP A 104 12.51 -6.70 -0.54
N GLN A 105 13.76 -7.12 -0.33
CA GLN A 105 14.21 -8.38 0.22
C GLN A 105 13.67 -8.60 1.63
N PHE A 106 13.61 -7.55 2.47
CA PHE A 106 13.07 -7.65 3.83
C PHE A 106 11.57 -7.91 3.82
N ALA A 107 10.84 -7.22 2.94
CA ALA A 107 9.41 -7.48 2.78
C ALA A 107 9.17 -8.87 2.18
N ALA A 108 9.93 -9.26 1.15
CA ALA A 108 9.83 -10.57 0.51
C ALA A 108 10.13 -11.72 1.48
N ALA A 109 11.07 -11.54 2.42
CA ALA A 109 11.40 -12.55 3.42
C ALA A 109 10.19 -12.93 4.29
N ALA A 110 9.29 -11.99 4.59
CA ALA A 110 8.06 -12.28 5.35
C ALA A 110 7.09 -13.21 4.61
N GLY A 111 7.21 -13.31 3.28
CA GLY A 111 6.39 -14.17 2.43
C GLY A 111 7.02 -15.51 2.08
N LEU A 112 8.23 -15.81 2.59
CA LEU A 112 8.86 -17.12 2.35
C LEU A 112 8.15 -18.23 3.18
N PRO A 113 8.09 -19.47 2.66
CA PRO A 113 7.64 -20.62 3.44
C PRO A 113 8.45 -20.82 4.74
N GLU A 114 7.82 -21.32 5.80
CA GLU A 114 8.47 -21.53 7.10
C GLU A 114 9.59 -22.59 7.07
N ASP A 115 9.55 -23.49 6.10
CA ASP A 115 10.54 -24.55 5.86
C ASP A 115 11.66 -24.12 4.88
N PHE A 116 11.64 -22.86 4.43
CA PHE A 116 12.68 -22.33 3.57
C PHE A 116 13.99 -22.18 4.35
N PRO A 117 15.15 -22.62 3.82
CA PRO A 117 16.39 -22.62 4.57
C PRO A 117 16.82 -21.19 4.96
N ASP A 118 16.87 -20.92 6.28
CA ASP A 118 17.34 -19.66 6.89
C ASP A 118 18.83 -19.35 6.68
N ARG A 119 19.49 -19.93 5.68
CA ARG A 119 20.90 -19.60 5.39
C ARG A 119 20.97 -18.23 4.74
N GLU A 120 21.01 -17.21 5.61
CA GLU A 120 21.46 -15.86 5.34
C GLU A 120 22.69 -15.93 4.40
N PRO A 121 22.60 -15.44 3.15
CA PRO A 121 23.79 -15.26 2.34
C PRO A 121 24.68 -14.26 3.10
N ALA A 122 25.91 -14.65 3.40
CA ALA A 122 26.90 -13.77 4.03
C ALA A 122 27.23 -12.61 3.07
N GLY A 123 26.41 -11.58 3.09
CA GLY A 123 26.54 -10.34 2.33
C GLY A 123 25.79 -9.26 3.10
N SER A 124 26.44 -8.13 3.31
CA SER A 124 26.04 -7.05 4.23
C SER A 124 24.55 -6.74 4.18
N MET A 125 23.78 -7.32 5.11
CA MET A 125 22.41 -6.93 5.35
C MET A 125 22.46 -5.52 5.97
N PRO A 126 21.94 -4.47 5.32
CA PRO A 126 21.90 -3.16 5.93
C PRO A 126 20.99 -3.27 7.16
N ARG A 127 21.59 -3.15 8.34
CA ARG A 127 20.85 -3.05 9.60
C ARG A 127 20.06 -1.74 9.63
N ILE A 128 19.02 -1.78 10.47
CA ILE A 128 18.20 -0.69 11.01
C ILE A 128 16.91 -0.55 10.17
N MET A 129 15.78 -1.16 10.54
CA MET A 129 15.02 -0.94 11.78
C MET A 129 14.97 0.55 12.14
N GLU A 130 14.56 1.41 11.20
CA GLU A 130 13.86 2.64 11.56
C GLU A 130 12.38 2.29 11.68
N THR A 131 11.98 1.91 12.89
CA THR A 131 10.58 1.87 13.29
C THR A 131 9.94 3.21 12.96
N THR A 132 9.09 3.21 11.93
CA THR A 132 7.93 4.08 11.66
C THR A 132 7.69 5.23 12.65
N ASP A 133 8.15 6.43 12.27
CA ASP A 133 7.54 7.72 12.67
C ASP A 133 7.58 8.76 11.52
N SER A 134 8.03 8.39 10.32
CA SER A 134 8.55 9.36 9.35
C SER A 134 7.98 9.26 7.93
N TRP A 135 6.78 8.73 7.72
CA TRP A 135 6.17 8.72 6.37
C TRP A 135 4.64 8.84 6.35
N SER A 136 4.09 9.33 5.23
CA SER A 136 2.66 9.51 4.94
C SER A 136 2.29 8.96 3.57
N PHE A 137 1.00 8.69 3.35
CA PHE A 137 0.49 8.30 2.04
C PHE A 137 -0.16 9.49 1.34
N ASP A 138 0.48 9.95 0.27
CA ASP A 138 0.00 11.04 -0.57
C ASP A 138 -0.68 10.55 -1.83
N TRP A 139 -1.64 11.34 -2.31
CA TRP A 139 -2.34 11.05 -3.55
C TRP A 139 -1.52 11.49 -4.76
N SER A 140 -1.40 10.57 -5.72
CA SER A 140 -0.83 10.86 -7.04
C SER A 140 -1.87 10.73 -8.16
N GLY A 141 -3.14 10.45 -7.81
CA GLY A 141 -4.24 10.31 -8.76
C GLY A 141 -5.47 9.64 -8.11
N PRO A 142 -6.54 9.36 -8.89
CA PRO A 142 -7.78 8.78 -8.36
C PRO A 142 -7.62 7.34 -7.83
N ASN A 143 -6.57 6.64 -8.27
CA ASN A 143 -6.34 5.23 -7.99
C ASN A 143 -4.88 4.92 -7.64
N LYS A 144 -4.08 5.94 -7.35
CA LYS A 144 -2.65 5.80 -7.04
C LYS A 144 -2.31 6.52 -5.75
N ILE A 145 -1.71 5.78 -4.84
CA ILE A 145 -1.16 6.28 -3.57
C ILE A 145 0.36 6.17 -3.65
N VAL A 146 1.08 7.16 -3.13
CA VAL A 146 2.54 7.19 -3.07
C VAL A 146 2.92 7.36 -1.61
N ALA A 147 3.87 6.58 -1.13
CA ALA A 147 4.48 6.84 0.17
C ALA A 147 5.41 8.07 0.05
N THR A 148 5.29 9.01 0.97
CA THR A 148 6.10 10.22 1.06
C THR A 148 6.74 10.29 2.43
N PRO A 149 8.04 10.59 2.57
CA PRO A 149 8.69 10.66 3.87
C PRO A 149 8.37 12.02 4.51
N SER A 150 7.96 12.01 5.77
CA SER A 150 7.81 13.17 6.62
C SER A 150 9.15 13.93 6.69
N GLY A 151 9.20 15.12 6.07
CA GLY A 151 10.35 16.01 6.13
C GLY A 151 11.43 15.81 5.06
N ARG A 152 11.26 14.87 4.10
CA ARG A 152 12.14 14.74 2.93
C ARG A 152 11.33 14.91 1.64
N ASN A 153 11.14 16.18 1.24
CA ASN A 153 10.34 16.57 0.07
C ASN A 153 10.88 16.06 -1.29
N GLU A 154 12.05 15.43 -1.33
CA GLU A 154 12.75 15.09 -2.58
C GLU A 154 12.79 13.59 -2.90
N THR A 155 12.28 12.72 -2.03
CA THR A 155 12.38 11.25 -2.22
C THR A 155 11.01 10.59 -2.06
N SER A 156 10.35 10.21 -3.15
CA SER A 156 9.12 9.40 -3.09
C SER A 156 9.45 7.95 -2.75
N GLY A 157 8.61 7.30 -1.94
CA GLY A 157 8.65 5.88 -1.64
C GLY A 157 7.91 5.04 -2.68
N ASN A 158 7.65 3.78 -2.33
CA ASN A 158 6.89 2.87 -3.19
C ASN A 158 5.52 3.50 -3.55
N SER A 159 5.01 3.13 -4.72
CA SER A 159 3.70 3.57 -5.16
C SER A 159 2.75 2.42 -5.38
N TYR A 160 1.49 2.63 -5.01
CA TYR A 160 0.47 1.61 -4.87
C TYR A 160 -0.67 1.95 -5.82
N ARG A 161 -0.92 1.05 -6.77
CA ARG A 161 -1.99 1.21 -7.75
C ARG A 161 -3.16 0.34 -7.36
N PHE A 162 -4.33 0.95 -7.37
CA PHE A 162 -5.59 0.32 -7.04
C PHE A 162 -6.50 0.27 -8.25
N GLU A 163 -7.39 -0.71 -8.25
CA GLU A 163 -8.54 -0.75 -9.11
C GLU A 163 -9.80 -1.01 -8.29
N ARG A 164 -10.91 -0.55 -8.85
CA ARG A 164 -12.20 -0.62 -8.18
C ARG A 164 -12.97 -1.81 -8.73
N ASP A 165 -13.38 -2.69 -7.83
CA ASP A 165 -14.28 -3.80 -8.08
C ASP A 165 -15.56 -3.57 -7.27
N GLY A 166 -16.57 -2.99 -7.91
CA GLY A 166 -17.81 -2.54 -7.24
C GLY A 166 -17.56 -1.42 -6.21
N LEU A 167 -17.73 -1.76 -4.93
CA LEU A 167 -17.50 -0.85 -3.79
C LEU A 167 -16.11 -1.04 -3.15
N ILE A 168 -15.35 -2.05 -3.58
CA ILE A 168 -14.08 -2.42 -2.97
C ILE A 168 -12.95 -1.88 -3.85
N TRP A 169 -11.90 -1.37 -3.19
CA TRP A 169 -10.63 -1.08 -3.84
C TRP A 169 -9.68 -2.25 -3.63
N ARG A 170 -9.09 -2.73 -4.72
CA ARG A 170 -8.07 -3.78 -4.69
C ARG A 170 -6.74 -3.22 -5.14
N LEU A 171 -5.69 -3.47 -4.37
CA LEU A 171 -4.33 -3.22 -4.80
C LEU A 171 -4.00 -4.18 -5.96
N VAL A 172 -3.50 -3.64 -7.07
CA VAL A 172 -3.17 -4.42 -8.29
C VAL A 172 -1.71 -4.31 -8.69
N ALA A 173 -0.97 -3.33 -8.14
CA ALA A 173 0.46 -3.20 -8.35
C ALA A 173 1.12 -2.42 -7.22
N ILE A 174 2.32 -2.85 -6.85
CA ILE A 174 3.27 -2.09 -6.04
C ILE A 174 4.44 -1.77 -6.98
N ASP A 175 4.60 -0.49 -7.31
CA ASP A 175 5.74 -0.01 -8.08
C ASP A 175 6.84 0.40 -7.08
N LEU A 176 7.96 -0.33 -7.10
CA LEU A 176 9.10 -0.17 -6.21
C LEU A 176 9.97 1.01 -6.66
N THR A 177 10.57 1.69 -5.69
CA THR A 177 11.58 2.74 -5.97
C THR A 177 12.93 2.17 -6.39
N VAL A 178 13.23 0.95 -5.95
CA VAL A 178 14.46 0.22 -6.27
C VAL A 178 14.11 -0.99 -7.13
N LEU A 179 14.84 -1.18 -8.24
CA LEU A 179 14.69 -2.34 -9.10
C LEU A 179 15.14 -3.61 -8.39
N VAL A 180 14.45 -4.72 -8.66
CA VAL A 180 14.80 -6.04 -8.13
C VAL A 180 15.97 -6.60 -8.94
N ARG A 181 17.09 -6.90 -8.27
CA ARG A 181 18.36 -7.35 -8.87
C ARG A 181 18.78 -8.68 -8.30
#